data_AF-A0A7C6NWS7-F1
#
_entry.id   AF-A0A7C6NWS7-F1
#
_cell.length_a   1.000
_cell.length_b   1.000
_cell.length_c   1.000
_cell.angle_alpha   90.00
_cell.angle_beta   90.00
_cell.angle_gamma   90.00
#
_symmetry.space_group_name_H-M   'P 1'
#
loop_
_entity.id
_entity.type
_entity.pdbx_description
1 polymer ?
#
loop_
_entity_poly.entity_id
_entity_poly.type
_entity_poly.pdbx_seq_one_letter_code
_entity_poly.pdbx_strand_id
1 'polypeptide(L)' 'MPGCYRPEDTCEREKYGGDFDRFPIAMCYVPWQCFRNLYENEFTALANGTLFKELDLKWYGRSCK' A
#
# COMPACT_ATOMS: atom_id res chain seq x y z
N MET A 1 -16.44 12.01 12.41
CA MET A 1 -15.67 11.64 11.20
C MET A 1 -15.05 10.27 11.45
N PRO A 2 -15.70 9.15 11.07
CA PRO A 2 -15.11 7.82 11.22
C PRO A 2 -14.29 7.52 9.93
N GLY A 3 -12.98 7.36 9.92
CA GLY A 3 -12.13 6.64 10.88
C GLY A 3 -11.83 5.25 10.31
N CYS A 4 -11.15 5.19 9.16
CA CYS A 4 -11.03 3.99 8.31
C CYS A 4 -10.14 2.87 8.87
N TYR A 5 -9.59 3.00 10.08
CA TYR A 5 -8.69 2.01 10.67
C TYR A 5 -9.31 1.47 11.97
N ARG A 6 -9.48 0.15 12.04
CA ARG A 6 -9.84 -0.55 13.28
C ARG A 6 -8.65 -1.43 13.71
N PRO A 7 -8.12 -1.25 14.93
CA PRO A 7 -6.97 -2.03 15.43
C PRO A 7 -7.19 -3.55 15.47
N GLU A 8 -8.45 -3.98 15.46
CA GLU A 8 -8.89 -5.38 15.48
C GLU A 8 -8.63 -6.13 14.16
N ASP A 9 -8.29 -5.44 13.06
CA ASP A 9 -7.98 -6.04 11.75
C ASP A 9 -6.51 -6.49 11.59
N THR A 10 -5.67 -6.38 12.64
CA THR A 10 -4.25 -6.79 12.56
C THR A 10 -4.10 -8.31 12.60
N CYS A 11 -3.30 -8.88 11.68
CA CYS A 11 -2.90 -10.28 11.75
C CYS A 11 -2.20 -10.58 13.09
N GLU A 12 -2.53 -11.72 13.72
CA GLU A 12 -1.97 -12.16 15.00
C GLU A 12 -0.44 -12.36 14.89
N ARG A 13 0.32 -11.29 15.19
CA ARG A 13 1.78 -11.26 15.14
C ARG A 13 2.43 -12.24 16.12
N GLU A 14 1.75 -12.59 17.21
CA GLU A 14 2.30 -13.42 18.29
C GLU A 14 2.35 -14.92 17.98
N LYS A 15 1.71 -15.37 16.89
CA LYS A 15 1.59 -16.82 16.59
C LYS A 15 2.82 -17.43 15.92
N TYR A 16 3.74 -16.61 15.41
CA TYR A 16 4.91 -17.07 14.65
C TYR A 16 6.18 -16.65 15.38
N GLY A 17 6.68 -17.52 16.26
CA GLY A 17 7.93 -17.31 16.96
C GLY A 17 9.10 -17.19 15.98
N GLY A 18 9.48 -15.95 15.64
CA GLY A 18 10.78 -15.57 15.06
C GLY A 18 11.16 -16.11 13.67
N ASP A 19 10.35 -16.96 13.04
CA ASP A 19 10.67 -17.57 11.73
C ASP A 19 10.29 -16.62 10.58
N PHE A 20 11.14 -15.61 10.36
CA PHE A 20 10.95 -14.57 9.35
C PHE A 20 11.13 -15.08 7.90
N ASP A 21 11.75 -16.25 7.72
CA ASP A 21 12.05 -16.85 6.41
C ASP A 21 10.80 -17.37 5.68
N ARG A 22 9.68 -17.50 6.40
CA ARG A 22 8.38 -17.91 5.81
C ARG A 22 7.57 -16.74 5.27
N PHE A 23 7.95 -15.50 5.59
CA PHE A 23 7.22 -14.34 5.11
C PHE A 23 7.77 -13.88 3.76
N PRO A 24 6.91 -13.41 2.85
CA PRO A 24 7.37 -12.77 1.63
C PRO A 24 8.27 -11.57 1.98
N ILE A 25 9.50 -11.58 1.48
CA ILE A 25 10.56 -10.59 1.74
C ILE A 25 10.12 -9.16 1.37
N ALA A 26 9.09 -9.02 0.51
CA ALA A 26 8.55 -7.76 0.07
C ALA A 26 7.11 -7.58 0.58
N MET A 27 6.96 -7.10 1.81
CA MET A 27 5.74 -6.41 2.23
C MET A 27 5.95 -4.93 1.92
N CYS A 28 5.56 -4.47 0.74
CA CYS A 28 5.46 -3.05 0.49
C CYS A 28 4.39 -2.51 1.46
N TYR A 29 4.75 -1.54 2.29
CA TYR A 29 3.77 -0.83 3.10
C TYR A 29 2.80 -0.12 2.15
N VAL A 30 1.59 -0.66 2.02
CA VAL A 30 0.51 0.01 1.30
C VAL A 30 -0.30 0.76 2.35
N PRO A 31 -0.26 2.10 2.38
CA PRO A 31 -1.08 2.87 3.31
C PRO A 31 -2.56 2.58 3.04
N TRP A 32 -3.37 2.56 4.10
CA TRP A 32 -4.81 2.39 3.95
C TRP A 32 -5.38 3.56 3.15
N GLN A 33 -6.00 3.27 2.00
CA GLN A 33 -6.49 4.29 1.09
C GLN A 33 -7.99 4.46 1.17
N CYS A 34 -8.43 5.71 1.28
CA CYS A 34 -9.84 6.05 1.12
C CYS A 34 -10.21 5.98 -0.37
N PHE A 35 -11.35 5.37 -0.69
CA PHE A 35 -11.86 5.28 -2.06
C PHE A 35 -12.37 6.64 -2.56
N ARG A 36 -11.42 7.51 -2.94
CA ARG A 36 -11.66 8.88 -3.40
C ARG A 36 -10.58 9.30 -4.41
N ASN A 37 -10.84 10.39 -5.13
CA ASN A 37 -9.85 11.01 -6.03
C ASN A 37 -9.22 10.01 -7.02
N LEU A 38 -10.09 9.23 -7.67
CA LEU A 38 -9.70 8.19 -8.62
C LEU A 38 -9.46 8.76 -10.01
N TYR A 39 -8.81 7.98 -10.87
CA TYR A 39 -8.79 8.23 -12.30
C TYR A 39 -10.20 8.19 -12.91
N GLU A 40 -10.41 8.98 -13.96
CA GLU A 40 -11.73 9.11 -14.61
C GLU A 40 -12.15 7.84 -15.35
N ASN A 41 -11.18 7.03 -15.79
CA ASN A 41 -11.43 5.77 -16.47
C ASN A 41 -10.37 4.71 -16.13
N GLU A 42 -10.74 3.46 -16.40
CA GLU A 42 -9.93 2.27 -16.11
C GLU A 42 -8.65 2.19 -16.95
N PHE A 43 -8.68 2.69 -18.20
CA PHE A 43 -7.50 2.70 -19.08
C PHE A 43 -6.37 3.57 -18.52
N THR A 44 -6.72 4.73 -17.96
CA THR A 44 -5.75 5.67 -17.35
C THR A 44 -5.20 5.11 -16.04
N ALA A 45 -6.07 4.50 -15.21
CA ALA A 45 -5.62 3.84 -14.00
C ALA A 45 -4.65 2.68 -14.28
N LEU A 46 -4.97 1.86 -15.29
CA LEU A 46 -4.15 0.73 -15.70
C LEU A 46 -2.77 1.19 -16.20
N ALA A 47 -2.72 2.27 -16.99
CA ALA A 47 -1.46 2.84 -17.48
C ALA A 47 -0.55 3.36 -16.35
N ASN A 48 -1.13 3.89 -15.27
CA ASN A 48 -0.37 4.38 -14.11
C ASN A 48 -0.14 3.31 -13.02
N GLY A 49 -0.72 2.12 -13.16
CA GLY A 49 -0.60 1.03 -12.18
C GLY A 49 -1.34 1.27 -10.85
N THR A 50 -2.25 2.24 -10.81
CA THR A 50 -3.04 2.56 -9.61
C THR A 50 -4.37 3.22 -9.98
N LEU A 51 -5.44 2.91 -9.23
CA LEU A 51 -6.72 3.62 -9.33
C LEU A 51 -6.66 5.01 -8.70
N PHE A 52 -5.76 5.21 -7.73
CA PHE A 52 -5.72 6.39 -6.88
C PHE A 52 -4.70 7.40 -7.41
N LYS A 53 -5.17 8.59 -7.81
CA LYS A 53 -4.31 9.68 -8.28
C LYS A 53 -3.25 10.09 -7.24
N GLU A 54 -3.57 9.93 -5.96
CA GLU A 54 -2.66 10.24 -4.84
C GLU A 54 -1.40 9.34 -4.81
N LEU A 55 -1.42 8.17 -5.46
CA LEU A 55 -0.26 7.27 -5.55
C LEU A 55 0.59 7.46 -6.80
N ASP A 56 0.12 8.22 -7.79
CA ASP A 56 0.91 8.54 -8.97
C ASP A 56 1.93 9.64 -8.65
N LEU A 57 2.99 9.21 -7.95
CA LEU A 57 4.06 10.08 -7.48
C LEU A 57 5.28 9.92 -8.39
N LYS A 58 5.89 11.07 -8.73
CA LYS A 58 7.15 11.09 -9.47
C LYS A 58 8.22 10.30 -8.71
N TRP A 59 8.92 9.44 -9.43
CA TRP A 59 10.09 8.75 -8.90
C TRP A 59 11.26 9.74 -8.76
N TYR A 60 11.57 10.14 -7.53
CA TYR A 60 12.71 11.02 -7.22
C TYR A 60 14.01 10.24 -6.91
N GLY A 61 14.12 9.01 -7.42
CA GLY A 61 15.17 8.03 -7.10
C GLY A 61 16.46 8.66 -6.58
N ARG A 62 16.76 8.45 -5.30
CA ARG A 62 18.04 8.87 -4.74
C ARG A 62 19.08 7.88 -5.20
N SER A 63 19.96 8.28 -6.11
CA SER A 63 21.25 7.61 -6.24
C SER A 63 22.11 8.03 -5.05
N CYS A 64 22.61 7.07 -4.27
CA CYS A 64 23.81 7.31 -3.48
C CYS A 64 24.97 7.42 -4.49
N LYS A 65 25.73 8.51 -4.44
CA LYS A 65 27.05 8.60 -5.07
C LYS A 65 28.10 8.03 -4.13
#